data_AF-A0A3M2BRK1-F1
#
_entry.id   AF-A0A3M2BRK1-F1
#
_cell.length_a   1.000
_cell.length_b   1.000
_cell.length_c   1.000
_cell.angle_alpha   90.00
_cell.angle_beta   90.00
_cell.angle_gamma   90.00
#
_symmetry.space_group_name_H-M   'P 1'
#
loop_
_entity.id
_entity.type
_entity.pdbx_description
1 polymer ?
#
loop_
_entity_poly.entity_id
_entity_poly.type
_entity_poly.pdbx_seq_one_letter_code
_entity_poly.pdbx_strand_id
1 'polypeptide(L)'
;MQDIEDTGDNVLYARMGWYIEETIYKGLVFTKTNVNWNRMSLGFKSIVKDFPDQWNVQAYAYYACLAMDRDVATDIFKDIKPPIIMQIWGSDSFYNTCKDIS
;
A
#
# COMPACT_ATOMS: atom_id res chain seq x y z
N MET A 1 18.08 -23.21 -2.96
CA MET A 1 17.41 -22.56 -4.10
C MET A 1 15.99 -22.28 -3.63
N GLN A 2 15.57 -21.08 -3.26
CA GLN A 2 16.15 -19.74 -3.35
C GLN A 2 15.75 -19.01 -2.05
N ASP A 3 16.60 -18.08 -1.64
CA ASP A 3 16.53 -17.28 -0.43
C ASP A 3 15.13 -16.67 -0.17
N ILE A 4 14.54 -17.02 0.97
CA ILE A 4 13.45 -16.25 1.57
C ILE A 4 14.13 -15.02 2.18
N GLU A 5 14.50 -14.07 1.32
CA GLU A 5 15.33 -12.92 1.66
C GLU A 5 14.54 -11.92 2.53
N ASP A 6 14.97 -11.86 3.79
CA ASP A 6 14.75 -10.87 4.85
C ASP A 6 13.44 -10.06 4.82
N THR A 7 12.44 -10.51 5.58
CA THR A 7 11.20 -9.76 5.86
C THR A 7 11.49 -8.35 6.39
N GLY A 8 12.59 -8.15 7.13
CA GLY A 8 12.97 -6.85 7.69
C GLY A 8 13.34 -5.83 6.61
N ASP A 9 14.10 -6.24 5.59
CA ASP A 9 14.52 -5.38 4.48
C ASP A 9 13.31 -4.93 3.63
N ASN A 10 12.37 -5.83 3.38
CA ASN A 10 11.15 -5.50 2.64
C ASN A 10 10.24 -4.54 3.42
N VAL A 11 10.12 -4.71 4.74
CA VAL A 11 9.37 -3.78 5.60
C VAL A 11 9.99 -2.37 5.55
N LEU A 12 11.32 -2.27 5.67
CA LEU A 12 12.02 -1.00 5.58
C LEU A 12 11.80 -0.34 4.20
N TYR A 13 11.94 -1.12 3.13
CA TYR A 13 11.71 -0.67 1.77
C TYR A 13 10.29 -0.10 1.59
N ALA A 14 9.27 -0.80 2.11
CA ALA A 14 7.89 -0.33 2.04
C ALA A 14 7.68 0.96 2.83
N ARG A 15 8.27 1.11 4.02
CA ARG A 15 8.18 2.35 4.81
C ARG A 15 8.90 3.52 4.13
N MET A 16 10.02 3.29 3.46
CA MET A 16 10.70 4.32 2.67
C MET A 16 9.87 4.74 1.46
N GLY A 17 9.35 3.78 0.69
CA GLY A 17 8.46 4.06 -0.44
C GLY A 17 7.22 4.84 -0.01
N TRP A 18 6.63 4.46 1.13
CA TRP A 18 5.51 5.18 1.72
C TRP A 18 5.88 6.63 2.05
N TYR A 19 6.94 6.83 2.82
CA TYR A 19 7.38 8.17 3.21
C TYR A 19 7.64 9.07 2.00
N ILE A 20 8.30 8.54 0.98
CA ILE A 20 8.61 9.26 -0.27
C ILE A 20 7.33 9.63 -1.02
N GLU A 21 6.34 8.73 -1.07
CA GLU A 21 5.06 9.04 -1.69
C GLU A 21 4.33 10.17 -0.95
N GLU A 22 4.18 10.06 0.37
CA GLU A 22 3.45 11.06 1.16
C GLU A 22 4.07 12.46 1.09
N THR A 23 5.40 12.52 1.03
CA THR A 23 6.13 13.80 1.14
C THR A 23 6.43 14.42 -0.22
N ILE A 24 6.78 13.61 -1.23
CA ILE A 24 7.35 14.10 -2.50
C ILE A 24 6.40 13.87 -3.68
N TYR A 25 5.91 12.64 -3.88
CA TYR A 25 5.29 12.24 -5.15
C TYR A 25 3.75 12.29 -5.18
N LYS A 26 3.08 12.19 -4.04
CA LYS A 26 1.64 12.47 -3.84
C LYS A 26 0.70 11.83 -4.86
N GLY A 27 0.74 10.51 -5.00
CA GLY A 27 -0.07 9.71 -5.93
C GLY A 27 0.70 9.25 -7.16
N LEU A 28 1.99 9.55 -7.26
CA LEU A 28 2.78 9.34 -8.48
C LEU A 28 4.05 8.50 -8.25
N VAL A 29 4.25 7.92 -7.07
CA VAL A 29 5.47 7.18 -6.73
C VAL A 29 5.81 6.11 -7.78
N PHE A 30 4.85 5.32 -8.25
CA PHE A 30 5.10 4.24 -9.22
C PHE A 30 5.24 4.70 -10.67
N THR A 31 4.87 5.94 -11.00
CA THR A 31 4.99 6.47 -12.38
C THR A 31 6.17 7.44 -12.53
N LYS A 32 6.72 7.95 -11.41
CA LYS A 32 7.79 8.95 -11.38
C LYS A 32 9.06 8.48 -10.68
N THR A 33 9.09 7.26 -10.16
CA THR A 33 10.26 6.67 -9.49
C THR A 33 10.50 5.24 -9.94
N ASN A 34 11.61 4.66 -9.48
CA ASN A 34 11.92 3.24 -9.62
C ASN A 34 11.49 2.42 -8.39
N VAL A 35 10.59 2.94 -7.53
CA VAL A 35 10.03 2.15 -6.43
C VAL A 35 9.35 0.92 -7.01
N ASN A 36 9.78 -0.25 -6.56
CA ASN A 36 9.32 -1.53 -7.04
C ASN A 36 8.09 -1.97 -6.23
N TRP A 37 6.91 -1.99 -6.87
CA TRP A 37 5.67 -2.40 -6.22
C TRP A 37 5.76 -3.82 -5.65
N ASN A 38 6.27 -4.79 -6.39
CA ASN A 38 6.33 -6.19 -5.92
C ASN A 38 7.11 -6.30 -4.60
N ARG A 39 8.23 -5.60 -4.49
CA ARG A 39 9.02 -5.57 -3.24
C ARG A 39 8.30 -4.82 -2.13
N MET A 40 7.72 -3.65 -2.43
CA MET A 40 6.95 -2.85 -1.47
C MET A 40 5.74 -3.61 -0.93
N SER A 41 5.05 -4.37 -1.79
CA SER A 41 3.90 -5.21 -1.45
C SER A 41 4.27 -6.33 -0.47
N LEU A 42 5.43 -6.98 -0.63
CA LEU A 42 5.95 -7.95 0.35
C LEU A 42 6.19 -7.32 1.74
N GLY A 43 6.70 -6.08 1.76
CA GLY A 43 6.85 -5.30 2.98
C GLY A 43 5.51 -4.97 3.63
N PHE A 44 4.54 -4.47 2.86
CA PHE A 44 3.19 -4.20 3.35
C PHE A 44 2.48 -5.44 3.89
N LYS A 45 2.59 -6.56 3.19
CA LYS A 45 2.03 -7.84 3.65
C LYS A 45 2.60 -8.23 5.01
N SER A 46 3.89 -8.01 5.24
CA SER A 46 4.53 -8.25 6.54
C SER A 46 4.04 -7.24 7.60
N ILE A 47 3.97 -5.95 7.24
CA ILE A 47 3.46 -4.88 8.13
C ILE A 47 2.04 -5.18 8.59
N VAL A 48 1.12 -5.48 7.68
CA VAL A 48 -0.29 -5.75 8.00
C VAL A 48 -0.44 -7.04 8.79
N LYS A 49 0.34 -8.07 8.47
CA LYS A 49 0.34 -9.32 9.24
C LYS A 49 0.70 -9.09 10.70
N ASP A 50 1.75 -8.31 10.97
CA ASP A 50 2.25 -8.07 12.33
C ASP A 50 1.46 -6.97 13.05
N PHE A 51 0.91 -6.00 12.30
CA PHE A 51 0.19 -4.83 12.79
C PHE A 51 -1.07 -4.55 11.93
N PRO A 52 -2.16 -5.34 12.10
CA PRO A 52 -3.36 -5.27 11.26
C PRO A 52 -4.31 -4.12 11.64
N ASP A 53 -3.77 -3.00 12.10
CA ASP A 53 -4.57 -1.80 12.36
C ASP A 53 -5.05 -1.17 11.05
N GLN A 54 -6.12 -0.38 11.14
CA GLN A 54 -6.76 0.22 9.96
C GLN A 54 -5.87 1.22 9.22
N TRP A 55 -4.86 1.79 9.89
CA TRP A 55 -3.90 2.67 9.23
C TRP A 55 -3.03 1.88 8.25
N ASN A 56 -2.48 0.74 8.67
CA ASN A 56 -1.66 -0.10 7.80
C ASN A 56 -2.50 -0.81 6.71
N VAL A 57 -3.70 -1.29 7.04
CA VAL A 57 -4.60 -1.95 6.08
C VAL A 57 -5.02 -0.97 4.97
N GLN A 58 -5.50 0.21 5.33
CA GLN A 58 -5.94 1.20 4.33
C GLN A 58 -4.76 1.74 3.52
N ALA A 59 -3.57 1.88 4.11
CA ALA A 59 -2.38 2.26 3.36
C ALA A 59 -1.99 1.19 2.34
N TYR A 60 -2.00 -0.09 2.71
CA TYR A 60 -1.70 -1.15 1.75
C TYR A 60 -2.70 -1.14 0.58
N ALA A 61 -3.99 -0.98 0.88
CA ALA A 61 -5.04 -0.83 -0.13
C ALA A 61 -4.80 0.38 -1.06
N TYR A 62 -4.40 1.52 -0.50
CA TYR A 62 -4.05 2.73 -1.25
C TYR A 62 -2.91 2.46 -2.25
N TYR A 63 -1.81 1.86 -1.80
CA TYR A 63 -0.68 1.58 -2.69
C TYR A 63 -0.98 0.49 -3.72
N ALA A 64 -1.78 -0.52 -3.38
CA ALA A 64 -2.22 -1.53 -4.34
C ALA A 64 -3.05 -0.91 -5.46
N CYS A 65 -3.97 0.01 -5.11
CA CYS A 65 -4.73 0.78 -6.09
C CYS A 65 -3.81 1.64 -6.98
N LEU A 66 -2.86 2.38 -6.40
CA LEU A 66 -1.92 3.19 -7.18
C LEU A 66 -1.05 2.37 -8.14
N ALA A 67 -0.64 1.17 -7.72
CA ALA A 67 0.13 0.26 -8.55
C ALA A 67 -0.72 -0.46 -9.62
N MET A 68 -2.05 -0.23 -9.64
CA MET A 68 -3.02 -0.96 -10.47
C MET A 68 -3.01 -2.48 -10.25
N ASP A 69 -2.59 -2.93 -9.06
CA ASP A 69 -2.61 -4.34 -8.67
C ASP A 69 -3.99 -4.69 -8.13
N ARG A 70 -4.89 -5.02 -9.06
CA ARG A 70 -6.30 -5.31 -8.75
C ARG A 70 -6.46 -6.52 -7.85
N ASP A 71 -5.64 -7.54 -8.00
CA ASP A 71 -5.75 -8.76 -7.22
C ASP A 71 -5.45 -8.48 -5.74
N VAL A 72 -4.36 -7.76 -5.47
CA VAL A 72 -4.03 -7.34 -4.09
C VAL A 72 -5.05 -6.36 -3.56
N ALA A 73 -5.47 -5.37 -4.36
CA ALA A 73 -6.44 -4.37 -3.94
C ALA A 73 -7.78 -5.03 -3.56
N THR A 74 -8.30 -5.92 -4.41
CA THR A 74 -9.52 -6.71 -4.15
C THR A 74 -9.42 -7.46 -2.82
N ASP A 75 -8.28 -8.07 -2.54
CA ASP A 75 -8.11 -8.86 -1.33
C ASP A 75 -8.09 -8.00 -0.07
N ILE A 76 -7.23 -6.97 -0.05
CA ILE A 76 -7.04 -6.13 1.14
C ILE A 76 -8.23 -5.20 1.42
N PHE A 77 -9.01 -4.80 0.39
CA PHE A 77 -10.21 -3.99 0.58
C PHE A 77 -11.28 -4.69 1.43
N LYS A 78 -11.29 -6.03 1.48
CA LYS A 78 -12.20 -6.82 2.34
C LYS A 78 -11.96 -6.56 3.83
N ASP A 79 -10.74 -6.15 4.19
CA ASP A 79 -10.33 -5.92 5.57
C ASP A 79 -10.49 -4.46 6.03
N ILE A 80 -10.87 -3.56 5.11
CA ILE A 80 -11.12 -2.15 5.43
C ILE A 80 -12.41 -2.02 6.25
N LYS A 81 -12.30 -1.29 7.36
CA LYS A 81 -13.41 -0.98 8.28
C LYS A 81 -13.49 0.54 8.48
N PRO A 82 -14.70 1.10 8.68
CA PRO A 82 -14.85 2.50 9.07
C PRO A 82 -14.13 2.81 10.40
N PRO A 83 -13.65 4.06 10.59
CA PRO A 83 -13.74 5.17 9.65
C PRO A 83 -12.72 5.07 8.50
N ILE A 84 -13.05 5.66 7.35
CA ILE A 84 -12.10 5.80 6.24
C ILE A 84 -11.13 6.92 6.60
N ILE A 85 -9.82 6.61 6.55
CA ILE A 85 -8.77 7.49 7.05
C ILE A 85 -8.37 8.46 5.94
N MET A 86 -8.96 9.65 5.95
CA MET A 86 -8.73 10.67 4.90
C MET A 86 -7.28 11.13 4.77
N GLN A 87 -6.47 10.97 5.82
CA GLN A 87 -5.04 11.23 5.72
C GLN A 87 -4.31 10.29 4.74
N ILE A 88 -4.81 9.06 4.55
CA ILE A 88 -4.28 8.10 3.58
C ILE A 88 -4.86 8.37 2.19
N TRP A 89 -6.18 8.52 2.09
CA TRP A 89 -6.87 8.58 0.80
C TRP A 89 -6.84 9.95 0.14
N GLY A 90 -6.63 11.02 0.91
CA GLY A 90 -6.66 12.41 0.45
C GLY A 90 -8.05 12.93 0.06
N SER A 91 -8.95 12.08 -0.42
CA SER A 91 -10.35 12.42 -0.73
C SER A 91 -11.25 11.18 -0.77
N ASP A 92 -12.54 11.39 -0.51
CA ASP A 92 -13.56 10.35 -0.69
C ASP A 92 -13.67 9.88 -2.15
N SER A 93 -13.49 10.79 -3.11
CA SER A 93 -13.57 10.45 -4.54
C SER A 93 -12.46 9.48 -4.95
N PHE A 94 -11.25 9.66 -4.43
CA PHE A 94 -10.13 8.76 -4.72
C PHE A 94 -10.35 7.39 -4.06
N TYR A 95 -10.76 7.38 -2.79
CA TYR A 95 -11.14 6.14 -2.11
C TYR A 95 -12.20 5.35 -2.89
N ASN A 96 -13.29 6.00 -3.32
CA ASN A 96 -14.36 5.34 -4.07
C ASN A 96 -13.85 4.82 -5.43
N THR A 97 -13.00 5.59 -6.12
CA THR A 97 -12.38 5.13 -7.38
C THR A 97 -11.57 3.85 -7.17
N CYS A 98 -10.76 3.80 -6.11
CA CYS A 98 -9.98 2.62 -5.77
C CYS A 98 -10.86 1.44 -5.37
N LYS A 99 -11.92 1.71 -4.59
CA LYS A 99 -12.88 0.70 -4.17
C LYS A 99 -13.62 0.08 -5.36
N ASP A 100 -13.94 0.85 -6.40
CA ASP A 100 -14.69 0.36 -7.56
C ASP A 100 -13.85 -0.52 -8.51
N ILE A 101 -12.52 -0.42 -8.43
CA ILE A 101 -11.58 -1.26 -9.22
C ILE A 101 -11.01 -2.44 -8.41
N SER A 102 -11.35 -2.50 -7.12
CA SER A 102 -11.07 -3.59 -6.18
C SER A 102 -12.30 -4.47 -6.02
#